data_AF-X0SC56-F1
#
_entry.id   AF-X0SC56-F1
#
_cell.length_a   1.000
_cell.length_b   1.000
_cell.length_c   1.000
_cell.angle_alpha   90.00
_cell.angle_beta   90.00
_cell.angle_gamma   90.00
#
_symmetry.space_group_name_H-M   'P 1'
#
loop_
_entity.id
_entity.type
_entity.pdbx_description
1 polymer ?
#
loop_
_entity_poly.entity_id
_entity_poly.type
_entity_poly.pdbx_seq_one_letter_code
_entity_poly.pdbx_strand_id
1 'polypeptide(L)'
;GIFLHDIGKTEELSYDMAFSYTDSGQLLGHITQSLLMLNRKADTLAAKGTKIDQTVLDALGHIILSHHGEYEFGSPKLPATPEAFMVYYIDDLDAKISQVTAAIDNEQSDSNWTGWKNALQTKLYRKRIE
;
A
#
# COMPACT_ATOMS: atom_id res chain seq x y z
N GLY A 1 3.77 -8.37 7.74
CA GLY A 1 4.27 -7.43 6.74
C GLY A 1 3.27 -7.29 5.62
N ILE A 2 3.35 -8.15 4.61
CA ILE A 2 2.52 -8.05 3.39
C ILE A 2 1.01 -8.02 3.64
N PHE A 3 0.47 -8.75 4.62
CA PHE A 3 -0.98 -8.66 4.91
C PHE A 3 -1.39 -7.43 5.73
N LEU A 4 -0.43 -6.74 6.35
CA LEU A 4 -0.71 -5.72 7.36
C LEU A 4 -0.32 -4.31 6.94
N HIS A 5 0.50 -4.15 5.90
CA HIS A 5 1.04 -2.85 5.49
C HIS A 5 -0.09 -1.80 5.30
N ASP A 6 -1.17 -2.23 4.66
CA ASP A 6 -2.33 -1.41 4.30
C ASP A 6 -3.59 -1.65 5.14
N ILE A 7 -3.49 -2.39 6.25
CA ILE A 7 -4.70 -2.75 7.04
C ILE A 7 -5.46 -1.52 7.54
N GLY A 8 -4.78 -0.39 7.76
CA GLY A 8 -5.38 0.89 8.13
C GLY A 8 -6.39 1.43 7.12
N LYS A 9 -6.37 0.98 5.85
CA LYS A 9 -7.38 1.38 4.85
C LYS A 9 -8.80 1.00 5.29
N THR A 10 -8.97 0.01 6.15
CA THR A 10 -10.29 -0.38 6.69
C THR A 10 -10.87 0.62 7.69
N GLU A 11 -10.03 1.46 8.29
CA GLU A 11 -10.41 2.53 9.22
C GLU A 11 -10.31 3.91 8.55
N GLU A 12 -9.50 4.03 7.49
CA GLU A 12 -9.31 5.25 6.72
C GLU A 12 -10.51 5.52 5.79
N LEU A 13 -10.98 4.47 5.11
CA LEU A 13 -12.05 4.58 4.12
C LEU A 13 -13.41 4.29 4.73
N SER A 14 -14.42 5.03 4.29
CA SER A 14 -15.83 4.76 4.52
C SER A 14 -16.52 4.45 3.19
N TYR A 15 -17.63 3.70 3.26
CA TYR A 15 -18.42 3.34 2.09
C TYR A 15 -19.91 3.46 2.41
N ASP A 16 -20.63 4.16 1.53
CA ASP A 16 -22.09 4.18 1.49
C ASP A 16 -22.56 3.87 0.06
N MET A 17 -22.66 4.87 -0.83
CA MET A 17 -22.85 4.66 -2.27
C MET A 17 -21.54 4.77 -3.07
N ALA A 18 -20.54 5.45 -2.52
CA ALA A 18 -19.21 5.62 -3.09
C ALA A 18 -18.17 5.58 -1.97
N PHE A 19 -16.89 5.39 -2.33
CA PHE A 19 -15.80 5.49 -1.38
C PHE A 19 -15.61 6.94 -0.94
N SER A 20 -15.51 7.14 0.37
CA SER A 20 -15.13 8.39 1.03
C SER A 20 -14.08 8.12 2.11
N TYR A 21 -13.55 9.17 2.72
CA TYR A 21 -12.65 9.06 3.87
C TYR A 21 -13.45 9.21 5.16
N THR A 22 -13.02 8.55 6.23
CA THR A 22 -13.44 8.91 7.60
C THR A 22 -12.69 10.16 8.05
N ASP A 23 -13.21 10.88 9.06
CA ASP A 23 -12.51 12.04 9.63
C ASP A 23 -11.11 11.64 10.12
N SER A 24 -11.00 10.48 10.77
CA SER A 24 -9.71 9.96 11.25
C SER A 24 -8.80 9.53 10.10
N GLY A 25 -9.36 8.99 9.02
CA GLY A 25 -8.63 8.66 7.80
C GLY A 25 -8.01 9.90 7.18
N GLN A 26 -8.79 10.97 7.04
CA GLN A 26 -8.34 12.22 6.46
C GLN A 26 -7.30 12.96 7.32
N LEU A 27 -7.38 12.82 8.65
CA LEU A 27 -6.44 13.44 9.58
C LEU A 27 -5.14 12.63 9.78
N LEU A 28 -5.20 11.30 9.79
CA LEU A 28 -4.08 10.45 10.20
C LEU A 28 -3.47 9.60 9.08
N GLY A 29 -4.26 9.22 8.08
CA GLY A 29 -3.90 8.30 7.00
C GLY A 29 -3.74 6.83 7.44
N HIS A 30 -3.84 5.92 6.47
CA HIS A 30 -3.80 4.47 6.70
C HIS A 30 -2.49 3.99 7.32
N ILE A 31 -1.32 4.56 6.96
CA ILE A 31 -0.03 4.12 7.50
C ILE A 31 0.01 4.24 9.03
N THR A 32 -0.39 5.41 9.53
CA THR A 32 -0.47 5.68 10.97
C THR A 32 -1.49 4.75 11.64
N GLN A 33 -2.66 4.59 11.02
CA GLN A 33 -3.72 3.73 11.54
C GLN A 33 -3.30 2.25 11.59
N SER A 34 -2.63 1.74 10.56
CA SER A 34 -2.03 0.39 10.51
C SER A 34 -1.11 0.14 11.70
N LEU A 35 -0.20 1.09 12.00
CA LEU A 35 0.71 0.98 13.13
C LEU A 35 -0.03 0.99 14.48
N LEU A 36 -1.04 1.86 14.63
CA LEU A 36 -1.86 1.91 15.84
C LEU A 36 -2.65 0.61 16.04
N MET A 37 -3.22 0.05 14.97
CA MET A 37 -3.93 -1.25 14.99
C MET A 37 -3.00 -2.38 15.40
N LEU A 38 -1.78 -2.44 14.85
CA LEU A 38 -0.76 -3.43 15.22
C LEU A 38 -0.47 -3.38 16.72
N ASN A 39 -0.16 -2.20 17.26
CA ASN A 39 0.18 -2.04 18.68
C ASN A 39 -1.01 -2.38 19.60
N ARG A 40 -2.21 -1.89 19.30
CA ARG A 40 -3.43 -2.24 20.07
C ARG A 40 -3.69 -3.74 20.09
N LYS A 41 -3.46 -4.43 18.97
CA LYS A 41 -3.61 -5.88 18.89
C LYS A 41 -2.56 -6.60 19.72
N ALA A 42 -1.32 -6.13 19.71
CA ALA A 42 -0.24 -6.67 20.52
C ALA A 42 -0.55 -6.53 22.03
N ASP A 43 -1.00 -5.35 22.46
CA ASP A 43 -1.40 -5.09 23.86
C ASP A 43 -2.55 -6.02 24.29
N THR A 44 -3.55 -6.19 23.42
CA THR A 44 -4.68 -7.09 23.67
C THR A 44 -4.23 -8.55 23.85
N LEU A 45 -3.24 -8.98 23.08
CA LEU A 45 -2.68 -10.34 23.17
C LEU A 45 -1.82 -10.50 24.43
N ALA A 46 -1.01 -9.50 24.76
CA ALA A 46 -0.22 -9.46 25.99
C ALA A 46 -1.11 -9.55 27.25
N ALA A 47 -2.22 -8.80 27.27
CA ALA A 47 -3.20 -8.87 28.35
C ALA A 47 -3.85 -10.25 28.52
N LYS A 48 -3.88 -11.07 27.46
CA LYS A 48 -4.36 -12.45 27.46
C LYS A 48 -3.25 -13.48 27.74
N GLY A 49 -2.06 -13.02 28.13
CA GLY A 49 -0.90 -13.87 28.43
C GLY A 49 -0.09 -14.31 27.22
N THR A 50 -0.41 -13.83 26.01
CA THR A 50 0.39 -14.09 24.82
C THR A 50 1.49 -13.04 24.70
N LYS A 51 2.74 -13.42 24.99
CA LYS A 51 3.88 -12.52 24.82
C LYS A 51 4.28 -12.46 23.35
N ILE A 52 4.43 -11.25 22.82
CA ILE A 52 5.03 -11.00 21.51
C ILE A 52 6.39 -10.37 21.75
N ASP A 53 7.41 -10.86 21.05
CA ASP A 53 8.74 -10.26 21.10
C ASP A 53 8.69 -8.83 20.53
N GLN A 54 9.27 -7.87 21.25
CA GLN A 54 9.33 -6.47 20.80
C GLN A 54 10.01 -6.36 19.44
N THR A 55 11.04 -7.16 19.18
CA THR A 55 11.76 -7.19 17.90
C THR A 55 10.82 -7.56 16.74
N VAL A 56 9.85 -8.44 16.97
CA VAL A 56 8.85 -8.81 15.96
C VAL A 56 7.87 -7.66 15.73
N LEU A 57 7.44 -6.97 16.79
CA LEU A 57 6.57 -5.79 16.65
C LEU A 57 7.27 -4.65 15.91
N ASP A 58 8.54 -4.40 16.24
CA ASP A 58 9.35 -3.36 15.59
C ASP A 58 9.58 -3.70 14.10
N ALA A 59 9.87 -4.96 13.77
CA ALA A 59 10.02 -5.39 12.38
C ALA A 59 8.72 -5.25 11.58
N LEU A 60 7.58 -5.63 12.15
CA LEU A 60 6.27 -5.45 11.52
C LEU A 60 5.89 -3.97 11.37
N GLY A 61 6.14 -3.18 12.41
CA GLY A 61 5.93 -1.74 12.41
C GLY A 61 6.81 -1.04 11.37
N HIS A 62 8.07 -1.46 11.21
CA HIS A 62 8.98 -0.94 10.19
C HIS A 62 8.47 -1.23 8.78
N ILE A 63 7.98 -2.44 8.51
CA ILE A 63 7.36 -2.76 7.22
C ILE A 63 6.16 -1.83 6.96
N ILE A 64 5.28 -1.63 7.94
CA ILE A 64 4.14 -0.71 7.82
C ILE A 64 4.62 0.72 7.57
N LEU A 65 5.61 1.22 8.30
CA LEU A 65 6.07 2.61 8.19
C LEU A 65 6.89 2.89 6.93
N SER A 66 7.33 1.85 6.21
CA SER A 66 8.23 2.01 5.07
C SER A 66 7.71 1.46 3.75
N HIS A 67 6.51 0.87 3.71
CA HIS A 67 6.02 0.19 2.52
C HIS A 67 5.79 1.10 1.31
N HIS A 68 5.63 2.42 1.48
CA HIS A 68 5.61 3.36 0.36
C HIS A 68 7.00 3.62 -0.27
N GLY A 69 8.07 3.12 0.37
CA GLY A 69 9.43 3.06 -0.19
C GLY A 69 10.21 4.36 -0.23
N GLU A 70 9.56 5.46 -0.57
CA GLU A 70 10.18 6.77 -0.79
C GLU A 70 9.46 7.88 -0.03
N TYR A 71 10.22 8.89 0.43
CA TYR A 71 9.63 10.04 1.13
C TYR A 71 8.67 10.83 0.23
N GLU A 72 8.96 10.91 -1.07
CA GLU A 72 8.10 11.58 -2.06
C GLU A 72 6.75 10.89 -2.24
N PHE A 73 6.68 9.58 -1.95
CA PHE A 73 5.44 8.81 -1.95
C PHE A 73 4.74 8.81 -0.57
N GLY A 74 5.19 9.68 0.35
CA GLY A 74 4.57 9.84 1.67
C GLY A 74 5.00 8.78 2.69
N SER A 75 6.08 8.03 2.43
CA SER A 75 6.61 7.04 3.38
C SER A 75 7.21 7.74 4.62
N PRO A 76 6.77 7.42 5.85
CA PRO A 76 7.40 7.98 7.07
C PRO A 76 8.87 7.57 7.25
N LYS A 77 9.25 6.39 6.75
CA LYS A 77 10.61 5.84 6.78
C LYS A 77 10.96 5.14 5.48
N LEU A 78 12.24 5.01 5.19
CA LEU A 78 12.72 4.18 4.07
C LEU A 78 12.82 2.71 4.51
N PRO A 79 12.60 1.75 3.59
CA PRO A 79 12.86 0.34 3.85
C PRO A 79 14.30 0.12 4.34
N ALA A 80 14.47 -0.73 5.34
CA ALA A 80 15.76 -0.96 5.99
C ALA A 80 16.01 -2.43 6.36
N THR A 81 15.12 -3.32 5.93
CA THR A 81 15.25 -4.77 6.05
C THR A 81 14.90 -5.41 4.71
N PRO A 82 15.43 -6.61 4.41
CA PRO A 82 15.06 -7.34 3.19
C PRO A 82 13.54 -7.50 3.02
N GLU A 83 12.82 -7.78 4.11
CA GLU A 83 11.37 -7.94 4.11
C GLU A 83 10.64 -6.63 3.82
N ALA A 84 11.14 -5.50 4.34
CA ALA A 84 10.56 -4.19 4.06
C ALA A 84 10.75 -3.79 2.60
N PHE A 85 11.95 -4.01 2.04
CA PHE A 85 12.20 -3.81 0.61
C PHE A 85 11.30 -4.69 -0.25
N MET A 86 11.13 -5.96 0.12
CA MET A 86 10.25 -6.88 -0.60
C MET A 86 8.80 -6.40 -0.60
N VAL A 87 8.27 -5.97 0.55
CA VAL A 87 6.87 -5.48 0.63
C VAL A 87 6.69 -4.21 -0.18
N TYR A 88 7.62 -3.25 -0.08
CA TYR A 88 7.57 -2.03 -0.90
C TYR A 88 7.56 -2.35 -2.41
N TYR A 89 8.50 -3.18 -2.88
CA TYR A 89 8.56 -3.48 -4.31
C TYR A 89 7.35 -4.27 -4.81
N ILE A 90 6.77 -5.14 -3.97
CA ILE A 90 5.53 -5.85 -4.32
C ILE A 90 4.36 -4.87 -4.44
N ASP A 91 4.22 -3.94 -3.49
CA ASP A 91 3.14 -2.93 -3.48
C ASP A 91 3.25 -1.98 -4.69
N ASP A 92 4.44 -1.43 -4.94
CA ASP A 92 4.69 -0.56 -6.10
C ASP A 92 4.49 -1.28 -7.44
N LEU A 93 4.92 -2.54 -7.52
CA LEU A 93 4.71 -3.36 -8.71
C LEU A 93 3.22 -3.62 -8.96
N ASP A 94 2.46 -3.99 -7.94
CA ASP A 94 1.02 -4.25 -8.06
C ASP A 94 0.29 -2.98 -8.53
N ALA A 95 0.58 -1.83 -7.92
CA ALA A 95 0.03 -0.54 -8.31
C ALA A 95 0.35 -0.19 -9.78
N LYS A 96 1.61 -0.39 -10.22
CA LYS A 96 2.02 -0.12 -11.62
C LYS A 96 1.36 -1.08 -12.61
N ILE A 97 1.27 -2.37 -12.29
CA ILE A 97 0.62 -3.34 -13.16
C ILE A 97 -0.89 -3.06 -13.28
N SER A 98 -1.54 -2.69 -12.17
CA SER A 98 -2.93 -2.25 -12.18
C SER A 98 -3.13 -1.01 -13.08
N GLN A 99 -2.24 -0.01 -12.98
CA GLN A 99 -2.27 1.16 -13.86
C GLN A 99 -2.05 0.81 -15.34
N VAL A 100 -1.09 -0.08 -15.64
CA VAL A 100 -0.80 -0.52 -17.02
C VAL A 100 -2.00 -1.23 -17.62
N THR A 101 -2.56 -2.20 -16.91
CA THR A 101 -3.69 -3.01 -17.38
C THR A 101 -4.94 -2.14 -17.57
N ALA A 102 -5.31 -1.34 -16.58
CA ALA A 102 -6.43 -0.41 -16.70
C ALA A 102 -6.24 0.60 -17.85
N ALA A 103 -5.02 1.09 -18.07
CA ALA A 103 -4.76 2.04 -19.15
C ALA A 103 -4.87 1.41 -20.54
N ILE A 104 -4.52 0.14 -20.70
CA ILE A 104 -4.66 -0.62 -21.95
C ILE A 104 -6.13 -0.97 -22.21
N ASP A 105 -6.84 -1.43 -21.19
CA ASP A 105 -8.21 -1.90 -21.29
C ASP A 105 -9.20 -0.76 -21.57
N ASN A 106 -8.92 0.44 -21.05
CA ASN A 106 -9.76 1.63 -21.25
C ASN A 106 -9.37 2.48 -22.48
N GLU A 107 -8.42 2.05 -23.31
CA GLU A 107 -8.00 2.80 -24.50
C GLU A 107 -9.06 2.71 -25.61
N GLN A 108 -9.65 3.85 -25.95
CA GLN A 108 -10.77 3.95 -26.90
C GLN A 108 -10.34 4.03 -28.37
N SER A 109 -9.08 4.36 -28.65
CA SER A 109 -8.60 4.45 -30.03
C SER A 109 -8.37 3.07 -30.65
N ASP A 110 -8.42 2.98 -31.99
CA ASP A 110 -8.04 1.77 -32.75
C ASP A 110 -6.51 1.58 -32.86
N SER A 111 -5.72 2.43 -32.18
CA SER A 111 -4.27 2.39 -32.17
C SER A 111 -3.75 1.17 -31.39
N ASN A 112 -2.60 0.62 -31.81
CA ASN A 112 -1.88 -0.40 -31.02
C ASN A 112 -1.23 0.15 -29.75
N TRP A 113 -1.24 1.47 -29.58
CA TRP A 113 -0.62 2.19 -28.47
C TRP A 113 -1.65 3.04 -27.74
N THR A 114 -1.49 3.18 -26.43
CA THR A 114 -2.25 4.15 -25.65
C THR A 114 -1.78 5.59 -25.91
N GLY A 115 -2.57 6.56 -25.45
CA GLY A 115 -2.03 7.90 -25.16
C GLY A 115 -0.85 7.87 -24.16
N TRP A 116 -0.08 8.96 -24.08
CA TRP A 116 1.01 9.09 -23.10
C TRP A 116 0.47 9.00 -21.66
N LYS A 117 1.12 8.19 -20.82
CA LYS A 117 0.75 8.00 -19.41
C LYS A 117 1.81 8.64 -18.53
N ASN A 118 1.50 9.78 -17.93
CA ASN A 118 2.45 10.52 -17.08
C ASN A 118 2.93 9.70 -15.88
N ALA A 119 2.05 8.96 -15.20
CA ALA A 119 2.45 8.12 -14.07
C ALA A 119 3.48 7.02 -14.43
N LEU A 120 3.50 6.60 -15.71
CA LEU A 120 4.37 5.54 -16.21
C LEU A 120 5.48 6.08 -17.15
N GLN A 121 5.49 7.39 -17.41
CA GLN A 121 6.43 8.08 -18.31
C GLN A 121 6.61 7.40 -19.68
N THR A 122 5.54 6.83 -20.23
CA THR A 122 5.59 6.14 -21.53
C THR A 122 4.22 6.02 -22.21
N LYS A 123 4.21 5.57 -23.46
CA LYS A 123 3.02 5.02 -24.13
C LYS A 123 3.04 3.50 -23.95
N LEU A 124 1.88 2.90 -23.73
CA LEU A 124 1.76 1.46 -23.52
C LEU A 124 1.39 0.77 -24.83
N TYR A 125 2.09 -0.31 -25.15
CA TYR A 125 1.75 -1.19 -26.26
C TYR A 125 0.64 -2.16 -25.84
N ARG A 126 -0.42 -2.29 -26.64
CA ARG A 126 -1.64 -2.99 -26.25
C ARG A 126 -1.68 -4.46 -26.67
N LYS A 127 -0.96 -4.83 -27.73
CA LYS A 127 -0.97 -6.22 -28.19
C LYS A 127 -0.14 -7.07 -27.25
N ARG A 128 -0.78 -8.05 -26.61
CA ARG A 128 -0.09 -9.04 -25.80
C ARG A 128 0.59 -10.05 -26.73
N ILE A 129 1.76 -10.51 -26.31
CA ILE A 129 2.42 -11.66 -26.94
C ILE A 129 1.73 -12.88 -26.34
N GLU A 130 1.07 -13.67 -27.19
CA GLU A 130 0.55 -15.00 -26.83
C GLU A 130 1.67 -16.05 -26.84
#